data_AF-A0A9P8QH23-F1
#
_entry.id   AF-A0A9P8QH23-F1
#
_cell.length_a   1.000
_cell.length_b   1.000
_cell.length_c   1.000
_cell.angle_alpha   90.00
_cell.angle_beta   90.00
_cell.angle_gamma   90.00
#
_symmetry.space_group_name_H-M   'P 1'
#
loop_
_entity.id
_entity.type
_entity.pdbx_description
1 polymer ?
#
loop_
_entity_poly.entity_id
_entity_poly.type
_entity_poly.pdbx_seq_one_letter_code
_entity_poly.pdbx_strand_id
1 'polypeptide(L)'
;MIRSIRLLSILLPALASLVQAAEVERAAPPCTISDIHNLDVAGCTCQPHHDGCFTACSTCGWNIKDRNTKSCTPGCTDNDWDCKGCGVWFSTLCDCLKGGGSGCTHTGTVKPHGPMIWVLLPKGEHLITTTDLLPGILEMANDASRYEEGWDFAQKNHDPSSQALALNSVRSRTHEQFHIHICPKPTSKDPRAYGILSKAALNPTNKLKAIAGYNDLFCMSVEKGKGPIKGFATAIHDFLGEKKVCDGLAGAGIIRDAGDNTWACVTSNKDGPLAYFCA
;
A
#
# COMPACT_ATOMS: atom_id res chain seq x y z
N MET A 1 -17.08 86.82 -47.35
CA MET A 1 -18.44 86.29 -47.12
C MET A 1 -18.34 84.84 -46.66
N ILE A 2 -19.04 84.50 -45.57
CA ILE A 2 -19.46 83.14 -45.13
C ILE A 2 -18.36 82.30 -44.42
N ARG A 3 -18.31 82.38 -43.07
CA ARG A 3 -18.76 81.38 -42.03
C ARG A 3 -17.85 80.15 -41.93
N SER A 4 -17.00 80.03 -40.91
CA SER A 4 -17.29 79.40 -39.60
C SER A 4 -18.02 78.06 -39.67
N ILE A 5 -17.35 76.97 -39.25
CA ILE A 5 -17.86 75.98 -38.28
C ILE A 5 -16.65 75.27 -37.63
N ARG A 6 -16.56 75.44 -36.31
CA ARG A 6 -15.82 74.62 -35.34
C ARG A 6 -16.43 73.21 -35.33
N LEU A 7 -15.65 72.17 -35.07
CA LEU A 7 -15.90 71.17 -34.01
C LEU A 7 -14.83 70.06 -34.14
N LEU A 8 -13.82 70.04 -33.28
CA LEU A 8 -13.82 69.27 -32.01
C LEU A 8 -13.81 67.74 -32.24
N SER A 9 -12.69 67.22 -32.76
CA SER A 9 -12.39 65.78 -32.69
C SER A 9 -11.81 65.48 -31.30
N ILE A 10 -12.73 65.22 -30.38
CA ILE A 10 -12.46 64.72 -29.03
C ILE A 10 -11.78 63.34 -29.16
N LEU A 11 -10.60 63.22 -28.55
CA LEU A 11 -9.95 61.97 -28.21
C LEU A 11 -10.91 61.08 -27.40
N LEU A 12 -11.35 59.96 -27.97
CA LEU A 12 -11.83 58.83 -27.17
C LEU A 12 -10.63 57.95 -26.84
N PRO A 13 -10.15 57.90 -25.58
CA PRO A 13 -9.47 56.70 -25.12
C PRO A 13 -10.56 55.62 -25.06
N ALA A 14 -10.43 54.61 -25.91
CA ALA A 14 -11.14 53.37 -25.72
C ALA A 14 -10.65 52.77 -24.39
N LEU A 15 -11.33 53.13 -23.31
CA LEU A 15 -11.34 52.39 -22.06
C LEU A 15 -11.98 51.03 -22.37
N ALA A 16 -11.17 50.13 -22.94
CA ALA A 16 -11.42 48.71 -22.83
C ALA A 16 -11.28 48.40 -21.34
N SER A 17 -12.42 48.41 -20.65
CA SER A 17 -12.55 47.84 -19.32
C SER A 17 -12.02 46.41 -19.39
N LEU A 18 -10.79 46.20 -18.90
CA LEU A 18 -10.30 44.91 -18.49
C LEU A 18 -11.22 44.45 -17.35
N VAL A 19 -12.33 43.81 -17.72
CA VAL A 19 -13.02 42.87 -16.85
C VAL A 19 -12.10 41.66 -16.78
N GLN A 20 -11.03 41.77 -16.00
CA GLN A 20 -10.43 40.59 -15.38
C GLN A 20 -11.46 40.09 -14.39
N ALA A 21 -12.38 39.25 -14.90
CA ALA A 21 -13.06 38.31 -14.05
C ALA A 21 -11.93 37.52 -13.37
N ALA A 22 -11.69 37.82 -12.09
CA ALA A 22 -10.90 36.94 -11.26
C ALA A 22 -11.65 35.61 -11.26
N GLU A 23 -11.20 34.67 -12.08
CA GLU A 23 -11.54 33.28 -11.92
C GLU A 23 -11.06 32.93 -10.52
N VAL A 24 -12.00 32.87 -9.57
CA VAL A 24 -11.75 32.23 -8.30
C VAL A 24 -11.49 30.78 -8.68
N GLU A 25 -10.20 30.42 -8.83
CA GLU A 25 -9.78 29.04 -8.99
C GLU A 25 -10.39 28.27 -7.83
N ARG A 26 -11.50 27.58 -8.09
CA ARG A 26 -12.08 26.68 -7.11
C ARG A 26 -11.05 25.59 -6.93
N ALA A 27 -10.57 25.43 -5.69
CA ALA A 27 -9.70 24.33 -5.33
C ALA A 27 -10.31 23.02 -5.86
N ALA A 28 -9.51 22.22 -6.55
CA ALA A 28 -9.95 20.96 -7.10
C ALA A 28 -10.50 20.06 -5.97
N PRO A 29 -11.61 19.34 -6.21
CA PRO A 29 -12.21 18.49 -5.18
C PRO A 29 -11.22 17.42 -4.70
N PRO A 30 -11.38 16.86 -3.49
CA PRO A 30 -10.62 15.69 -3.05
C PRO A 30 -10.72 14.53 -4.04
N CYS A 31 -9.63 13.80 -4.25
CA CYS A 31 -9.67 12.57 -5.04
C CYS A 31 -10.52 11.51 -4.33
N THR A 32 -11.41 10.89 -5.08
CA THR A 32 -12.22 9.75 -4.63
C THR A 32 -11.45 8.44 -4.81
N ILE A 33 -11.97 7.37 -4.22
CA ILE A 33 -11.53 6.01 -4.49
C ILE A 33 -11.60 5.70 -5.98
N SER A 34 -12.68 6.13 -6.64
CA SER A 34 -12.85 5.90 -8.07
C SER A 34 -11.76 6.58 -8.89
N ASP A 35 -11.39 7.82 -8.55
CA ASP A 35 -10.34 8.56 -9.27
C ASP A 35 -8.99 7.84 -9.16
N ILE A 36 -8.61 7.42 -7.96
CA ILE A 36 -7.34 6.71 -7.69
C ILE A 36 -7.35 5.33 -8.35
N HIS A 37 -8.45 4.59 -8.21
CA HIS A 37 -8.58 3.24 -8.78
C HIS A 37 -8.45 3.25 -10.30
N ASN A 38 -9.09 4.23 -10.95
CA ASN A 38 -9.05 4.40 -12.38
C ASN A 38 -7.84 5.18 -12.88
N LEU A 39 -6.85 5.49 -12.03
CA LEU A 39 -5.66 6.26 -12.39
C LEU A 39 -5.98 7.66 -12.98
N ASP A 40 -7.14 8.22 -12.64
CA ASP A 40 -7.65 9.50 -13.15
C ASP A 40 -7.60 10.59 -12.05
N VAL A 41 -6.39 10.90 -11.59
CA VAL A 41 -6.14 11.79 -10.44
C VAL A 41 -5.78 13.23 -10.84
N ALA A 42 -5.82 13.56 -12.13
CA ALA A 42 -5.39 14.87 -12.64
C ALA A 42 -6.32 16.00 -12.20
N GLY A 43 -7.63 15.74 -12.13
CA GLY A 43 -8.68 16.73 -11.84
C GLY A 43 -9.01 16.91 -10.36
N CYS A 44 -8.31 16.24 -9.44
CA CYS A 44 -8.62 16.22 -8.01
C CYS A 44 -7.39 16.48 -7.15
N THR A 45 -7.59 16.69 -5.85
CA THR A 45 -6.53 16.97 -4.87
C THR A 45 -6.31 15.75 -3.99
N CYS A 46 -5.09 15.21 -4.01
CA CYS A 46 -4.64 14.20 -3.04
C CYS A 46 -4.58 14.84 -1.66
N GLN A 47 -5.24 14.22 -0.70
CA GLN A 47 -5.51 14.86 0.58
C GLN A 47 -4.44 14.49 1.59
N PRO A 48 -3.96 15.46 2.41
CA PRO A 48 -3.20 15.09 3.59
C PRO A 48 -4.12 14.32 4.54
N HIS A 49 -3.55 13.38 5.25
CA HIS A 49 -4.26 12.63 6.28
C HIS A 49 -3.93 13.21 7.66
N HIS A 50 -4.87 13.10 8.60
CA HIS A 50 -4.67 13.59 9.96
C HIS A 50 -5.02 12.54 11.02
N ASP A 51 -4.45 12.73 12.21
CA ASP A 51 -4.86 12.02 13.41
C ASP A 51 -6.23 12.57 13.85
N GLY A 52 -7.24 11.73 14.07
CA GLY A 52 -8.56 12.19 14.52
C GLY A 52 -9.71 11.25 14.21
N CYS A 53 -9.60 10.46 13.14
CA CYS A 53 -10.52 9.34 12.90
C CYS A 53 -10.20 8.19 13.86
N PHE A 54 -11.20 7.70 14.59
CA PHE A 54 -11.04 6.53 15.44
C PHE A 54 -12.34 5.75 15.55
N THR A 55 -12.27 4.46 15.26
CA THR A 55 -13.34 3.51 15.51
C THR A 55 -12.77 2.31 16.24
N ALA A 56 -13.33 1.98 17.40
CA ALA A 56 -12.93 0.79 18.15
C ALA A 56 -13.44 -0.46 17.41
N CYS A 57 -12.52 -1.19 16.80
CA CYS A 57 -12.79 -2.43 16.08
C CYS A 57 -12.01 -3.59 16.69
N SER A 58 -12.55 -4.80 16.56
CA SER A 58 -11.89 -6.01 17.07
C SER A 58 -11.88 -7.11 16.02
N THR A 59 -10.85 -7.94 16.06
CA THR A 59 -10.77 -9.19 15.31
C THR A 59 -10.13 -10.26 16.17
N CYS A 60 -10.57 -11.52 16.03
CA CYS A 60 -10.00 -12.65 16.76
C CYS A 60 -9.97 -12.49 18.29
N GLY A 61 -10.95 -11.78 18.87
CA GLY A 61 -10.99 -11.50 20.32
C GLY A 61 -10.01 -10.42 20.79
N TRP A 62 -9.39 -9.69 19.87
CA TRP A 62 -8.48 -8.60 20.19
C TRP A 62 -8.88 -7.29 19.50
N ASN A 63 -8.55 -6.17 20.13
CA ASN A 63 -8.67 -4.86 19.48
C ASN A 63 -7.69 -4.77 18.31
N ILE A 64 -8.15 -4.16 17.22
CA ILE A 64 -7.30 -3.72 16.10
C ILE A 64 -6.65 -2.41 16.55
N LYS A 65 -5.32 -2.41 16.66
CA LYS A 65 -4.59 -1.24 17.17
C LYS A 65 -4.51 -0.17 16.10
N ASP A 66 -4.67 1.08 16.51
CA ASP A 66 -4.40 2.27 15.68
C ASP A 66 -5.09 2.26 14.31
N ARG A 67 -6.27 1.62 14.23
CA ARG A 67 -7.15 1.67 13.06
C ARG A 67 -7.85 3.03 13.05
N ASN A 68 -7.17 4.01 12.46
CA ASN A 68 -7.62 5.39 12.40
C ASN A 68 -8.59 5.60 11.23
N THR A 69 -9.77 4.97 11.25
CA THR A 69 -10.85 5.08 10.24
C THR A 69 -12.19 5.44 10.90
N LYS A 70 -13.20 5.86 10.12
CA LYS A 70 -14.54 6.21 10.63
C LYS A 70 -15.49 5.03 10.81
N SER A 71 -15.11 3.83 10.34
CA SER A 71 -15.89 2.61 10.52
C SER A 71 -15.01 1.35 10.65
N CYS A 72 -15.64 0.24 11.05
CA CYS A 72 -15.02 -1.10 11.04
C CYS A 72 -15.14 -1.84 9.71
N THR A 73 -15.70 -1.21 8.68
CA THR A 73 -15.75 -1.77 7.33
C THR A 73 -14.32 -1.94 6.82
N PRO A 74 -13.91 -3.15 6.39
CA PRO A 74 -12.59 -3.36 5.79
C PRO A 74 -12.39 -2.45 4.58
N GLY A 75 -11.23 -1.81 4.52
CA GLY A 75 -10.90 -0.90 3.43
C GLY A 75 -11.25 0.55 3.71
N CYS A 76 -10.76 1.41 2.84
CA CYS A 76 -11.09 2.82 2.82
C CYS A 76 -12.40 3.06 2.08
N THR A 77 -13.14 4.08 2.51
CA THR A 77 -14.27 4.66 1.76
C THR A 77 -13.98 6.12 1.45
N ASP A 78 -14.73 6.74 0.54
CA ASP A 78 -14.62 8.19 0.29
C ASP A 78 -14.89 9.01 1.55
N ASN A 79 -15.60 8.47 2.55
CA ASN A 79 -15.79 9.15 3.82
C ASN A 79 -14.52 9.18 4.69
N ASP A 80 -13.54 8.31 4.42
CA ASP A 80 -12.29 8.19 5.17
C ASP A 80 -11.14 9.00 4.54
N TRP A 81 -11.42 9.89 3.59
CA TRP A 81 -10.41 10.63 2.82
C TRP A 81 -9.39 11.38 3.67
N ASP A 82 -9.83 11.84 4.84
CA ASP A 82 -9.06 12.65 5.79
C ASP A 82 -8.41 11.82 6.90
N CYS A 83 -8.72 10.53 6.96
CA CYS A 83 -8.32 9.64 8.03
C CYS A 83 -6.92 9.04 7.80
N LYS A 84 -6.08 9.06 8.84
CA LYS A 84 -4.75 8.43 8.80
C LYS A 84 -4.75 6.97 8.39
N GLY A 85 -5.77 6.19 8.78
CA GLY A 85 -5.89 4.79 8.35
C GLY A 85 -6.03 4.62 6.84
N CYS A 86 -6.33 5.69 6.11
CA CYS A 86 -6.45 5.72 4.66
C CYS A 86 -5.40 6.62 3.97
N GLY A 87 -4.39 7.07 4.73
CA GLY A 87 -3.32 7.94 4.24
C GLY A 87 -2.51 7.34 3.08
N VAL A 88 -2.25 6.02 3.12
CA VAL A 88 -1.60 5.31 2.00
C VAL A 88 -2.36 5.50 0.70
N TRP A 89 -3.70 5.46 0.72
CA TRP A 89 -4.54 5.55 -0.47
C TRP A 89 -4.72 7.01 -0.94
N PHE A 90 -5.30 7.86 -0.10
CA PHE A 90 -5.71 9.23 -0.49
C PHE A 90 -4.57 10.25 -0.51
N SER A 91 -3.45 9.96 0.16
CA SER A 91 -2.25 10.81 0.18
C SER A 91 -1.15 10.20 -0.68
N THR A 92 -0.39 9.25 -0.15
CA THR A 92 0.90 8.84 -0.74
C THR A 92 0.75 8.16 -2.11
N LEU A 93 -0.19 7.22 -2.26
CA LEU A 93 -0.46 6.58 -3.55
C LEU A 93 -1.01 7.59 -4.55
N CYS A 94 -2.00 8.39 -4.14
CA CYS A 94 -2.56 9.43 -4.98
C CYS A 94 -1.47 10.40 -5.51
N ASP A 95 -0.58 10.88 -4.63
CA ASP A 95 0.51 11.78 -5.00
C ASP A 95 1.50 11.14 -5.98
N CYS A 96 1.78 9.83 -5.80
CA CYS A 96 2.55 9.06 -6.79
C CYS A 96 1.88 9.05 -8.16
N LEU A 97 0.56 8.82 -8.22
CA LEU A 97 -0.19 8.74 -9.48
C LEU A 97 -0.31 10.09 -10.19
N LYS A 98 -0.36 11.21 -9.45
CA LYS A 98 -0.36 12.56 -10.05
C LYS A 98 0.96 12.94 -10.72
N GLY A 99 2.01 12.14 -10.55
CA GLY A 99 3.37 12.48 -10.99
C GLY A 99 4.04 13.56 -10.13
N GLY A 100 3.40 13.95 -9.00
CA GLY A 100 3.96 14.87 -8.02
C GLY A 100 4.93 14.19 -7.04
N GLY A 101 4.78 12.88 -6.83
CA GLY A 101 5.69 12.07 -6.03
C GLY A 101 6.97 11.72 -6.80
N SER A 102 8.05 12.48 -6.61
CA SER A 102 9.37 12.10 -7.11
C SER A 102 9.79 10.75 -6.49
N GLY A 103 10.06 9.74 -7.32
CA GLY A 103 10.70 8.50 -6.88
C GLY A 103 9.77 7.32 -6.59
N CYS A 104 8.50 7.37 -7.00
CA CYS A 104 7.66 6.17 -7.02
C CYS A 104 8.08 5.24 -8.16
N THR A 105 8.09 3.93 -7.91
CA THR A 105 8.31 2.91 -8.96
C THR A 105 7.04 2.11 -9.12
N HIS A 106 6.57 1.88 -10.34
CA HIS A 106 5.32 1.14 -10.53
C HIS A 106 5.43 0.11 -11.65
N THR A 107 4.51 -0.86 -11.64
CA THR A 107 4.26 -1.69 -12.83
C THR A 107 3.48 -0.88 -13.86
N GLY A 108 3.59 -1.27 -15.14
CA GLY A 108 2.82 -0.67 -16.22
C GLY A 108 2.99 0.86 -16.37
N THR A 109 1.95 1.49 -16.90
CA THR A 109 1.89 2.93 -17.19
C THR A 109 0.72 3.56 -16.44
N VAL A 110 0.95 4.67 -15.74
CA VAL A 110 -0.13 5.47 -15.15
C VAL A 110 -0.89 6.18 -16.27
N LYS A 111 -2.09 5.71 -16.57
CA LYS A 111 -2.98 6.28 -17.60
C LYS A 111 -4.42 6.19 -17.12
N PRO A 112 -5.23 7.26 -17.25
CA PRO A 112 -6.64 7.22 -16.92
C PRO A 112 -7.36 6.02 -17.56
N HIS A 113 -8.15 5.33 -16.75
CA HIS A 113 -8.86 4.07 -17.06
C HIS A 113 -7.95 2.92 -17.54
N GLY A 114 -6.66 2.96 -17.16
CA GLY A 114 -5.73 1.87 -17.36
C GLY A 114 -5.99 0.68 -16.44
N PRO A 115 -5.26 -0.44 -16.62
CA PRO A 115 -5.31 -1.56 -15.69
C PRO A 115 -4.75 -1.15 -14.32
N MET A 116 -5.09 -1.91 -13.28
CA MET A 116 -4.46 -1.75 -11.97
C MET A 116 -2.94 -1.93 -12.07
N ILE A 117 -2.22 -1.22 -11.21
CA ILE A 117 -0.76 -1.30 -11.14
C ILE A 117 -0.31 -1.45 -9.69
N TRP A 118 0.85 -2.07 -9.51
CA TRP A 118 1.58 -2.09 -8.24
C TRP A 118 2.50 -0.89 -8.17
N VAL A 119 2.58 -0.26 -7.00
CA VAL A 119 3.36 0.95 -6.76
C VAL A 119 4.22 0.75 -5.52
N LEU A 120 5.52 0.92 -5.69
CA LEU A 120 6.48 1.18 -4.63
C LEU A 120 6.45 2.67 -4.32
N LEU A 121 5.95 2.97 -3.13
CA LEU A 121 5.88 4.31 -2.57
C LEU A 121 7.30 4.83 -2.21
N PRO A 122 7.51 6.16 -2.15
CA PRO A 122 8.83 6.76 -2.01
C PRO A 122 9.50 6.38 -0.68
N LYS A 123 10.82 6.60 -0.59
CA LYS A 123 11.70 6.11 0.49
C LYS A 123 11.25 6.43 1.94
N GLY A 124 10.45 7.49 2.15
CA GLY A 124 9.87 7.83 3.46
C GLY A 124 8.75 6.88 3.91
N GLU A 125 8.08 6.24 2.96
CA GLU A 125 7.04 5.24 3.14
C GLU A 125 7.35 4.06 2.22
N HIS A 126 8.44 3.34 2.48
CA HIS A 126 8.97 2.28 1.61
C HIS A 126 8.06 1.04 1.64
N LEU A 127 6.91 1.19 1.00
CA LEU A 127 5.75 0.30 1.01
C LEU A 127 5.38 -0.02 -0.43
N ILE A 128 4.93 -1.24 -0.67
CA ILE A 128 4.36 -1.65 -1.94
C ILE A 128 2.86 -1.80 -1.78
N THR A 129 2.10 -1.04 -2.56
CA THR A 129 0.64 -1.06 -2.61
C THR A 129 0.17 -1.25 -4.05
N THR A 130 -1.14 -1.29 -4.27
CA THR A 130 -1.78 -1.35 -5.58
C THR A 130 -2.82 -0.25 -5.73
N THR A 131 -3.17 0.08 -6.97
CA THR A 131 -4.30 0.96 -7.31
C THR A 131 -5.63 0.21 -7.31
N ASP A 132 -5.64 -1.06 -6.94
CA ASP A 132 -6.86 -1.78 -6.59
C ASP A 132 -7.26 -1.51 -5.15
N LEU A 133 -8.56 -1.32 -4.90
CA LEU A 133 -9.06 -1.13 -3.54
C LEU A 133 -9.01 -2.47 -2.81
N LEU A 134 -7.92 -2.69 -2.08
CA LEU A 134 -7.57 -3.97 -1.49
C LEU A 134 -7.22 -3.73 -0.02
N PRO A 135 -8.08 -4.04 0.96
CA PRO A 135 -7.81 -3.72 2.37
C PRO A 135 -6.57 -4.42 2.95
N GLY A 136 -6.27 -5.65 2.51
CA GLY A 136 -5.09 -6.37 2.97
C GLY A 136 -5.07 -7.85 2.60
N ILE A 137 -4.43 -8.64 3.45
CA ILE A 137 -4.08 -10.05 3.18
C ILE A 137 -5.30 -10.96 2.96
N LEU A 138 -6.42 -10.71 3.64
CA LEU A 138 -7.62 -11.55 3.52
C LEU A 138 -8.29 -11.37 2.16
N GLU A 139 -8.43 -10.12 1.73
CA GLU A 139 -9.02 -9.78 0.44
C GLU A 139 -8.09 -10.18 -0.70
N MET A 140 -6.77 -10.08 -0.49
CA MET A 140 -5.76 -10.59 -1.42
C MET A 140 -5.90 -12.11 -1.60
N ALA A 141 -6.07 -12.84 -0.51
CA ALA A 141 -6.23 -14.29 -0.54
C ALA A 141 -7.52 -14.73 -1.26
N ASN A 142 -8.57 -13.90 -1.29
CA ASN A 142 -9.80 -14.23 -2.01
C ASN A 142 -9.64 -14.19 -3.55
N ASP A 143 -8.60 -13.53 -4.07
CA ASP A 143 -8.28 -13.47 -5.50
C ASP A 143 -6.74 -13.60 -5.70
N ALA A 144 -6.20 -14.69 -5.15
CA ALA A 144 -4.76 -14.91 -5.05
C ALA A 144 -4.04 -14.85 -6.41
N SER A 145 -4.64 -15.35 -7.48
CA SER A 145 -4.04 -15.35 -8.82
C SER A 145 -3.88 -13.94 -9.37
N ARG A 146 -4.83 -13.04 -9.11
CA ARG A 146 -4.75 -11.61 -9.49
C ARG A 146 -3.65 -10.89 -8.74
N TYR A 147 -3.47 -11.19 -7.46
CA TYR A 147 -2.61 -10.40 -6.57
C TYR A 147 -1.22 -11.00 -6.29
N GLU A 148 -0.90 -12.18 -6.83
CA GLU A 148 0.45 -12.77 -6.77
C GLU A 148 1.52 -11.80 -7.31
N GLU A 149 1.17 -11.00 -8.33
CA GLU A 149 2.09 -10.00 -8.90
C GLU A 149 2.63 -9.01 -7.86
N GLY A 150 1.88 -8.74 -6.78
CA GLY A 150 2.34 -7.85 -5.70
C GLY A 150 3.54 -8.40 -4.94
N TRP A 151 3.54 -9.71 -4.67
CA TRP A 151 4.69 -10.38 -4.04
C TRP A 151 5.87 -10.50 -5.00
N ASP A 152 5.61 -10.73 -6.29
CA ASP A 152 6.65 -10.74 -7.32
C ASP A 152 7.30 -9.37 -7.49
N PHE A 153 6.49 -8.31 -7.53
CA PHE A 153 6.95 -6.93 -7.59
C PHE A 153 7.75 -6.56 -6.33
N ALA A 154 7.31 -6.98 -5.14
CA ALA A 154 8.04 -6.76 -3.91
C ALA A 154 9.39 -7.47 -3.87
N GLN A 155 9.44 -8.72 -4.30
CA GLN A 155 10.70 -9.46 -4.38
C GLN A 155 11.69 -8.82 -5.35
N LYS A 156 11.22 -8.22 -6.45
CA LYS A 156 12.06 -7.51 -7.43
C LYS A 156 12.65 -6.19 -6.90
N ASN A 157 11.96 -5.51 -5.99
CA ASN A 157 12.30 -4.14 -5.58
C ASN A 157 12.96 -4.02 -4.19
N HIS A 158 13.08 -5.11 -3.43
CA HIS A 158 13.87 -5.12 -2.19
C HIS A 158 15.27 -5.72 -2.41
N ASP A 159 16.20 -5.39 -1.52
CA ASP A 159 17.49 -6.05 -1.41
C ASP A 159 17.41 -7.20 -0.39
N PRO A 160 17.31 -8.48 -0.82
CA PRO A 160 17.17 -9.61 0.09
C PRO A 160 18.40 -9.86 0.98
N SER A 161 19.55 -9.22 0.70
CA SER A 161 20.75 -9.36 1.54
C SER A 161 20.65 -8.53 2.84
N SER A 162 19.88 -7.46 2.82
CA SER A 162 19.76 -6.50 3.94
C SER A 162 18.31 -6.23 4.36
N GLN A 163 17.34 -6.60 3.54
CA GLN A 163 15.92 -6.31 3.74
C GLN A 163 15.06 -7.56 3.76
N ALA A 164 13.86 -7.41 4.32
CA ALA A 164 12.78 -8.36 4.32
C ALA A 164 11.50 -7.68 3.85
N LEU A 165 10.50 -8.51 3.55
CA LEU A 165 9.16 -8.09 3.20
C LEU A 165 8.19 -8.50 4.31
N ALA A 166 7.23 -7.65 4.63
CA ALA A 166 6.20 -7.96 5.62
C ALA A 166 4.85 -7.32 5.27
N LEU A 167 3.77 -8.06 5.42
CA LEU A 167 2.38 -7.61 5.22
C LEU A 167 1.60 -7.88 6.50
N ASN A 168 1.23 -6.81 7.21
CA ASN A 168 0.54 -6.92 8.48
C ASN A 168 -0.81 -7.64 8.37
N SER A 169 -1.20 -8.27 9.48
CA SER A 169 -2.53 -8.86 9.64
C SER A 169 -3.59 -7.79 9.85
N VAL A 170 -4.88 -8.14 9.70
CA VAL A 170 -6.00 -7.23 10.03
C VAL A 170 -5.84 -6.63 11.42
N ARG A 171 -5.38 -7.44 12.38
CA ARG A 171 -5.19 -7.00 13.76
C ARG A 171 -4.06 -5.96 13.93
N SER A 172 -2.99 -6.10 13.16
CA SER A 172 -1.72 -5.37 13.37
C SER A 172 -1.49 -4.23 12.38
N ARG A 173 -2.28 -4.17 11.30
CA ARG A 173 -2.22 -3.07 10.33
C ARG A 173 -2.82 -1.80 10.92
N THR A 174 -2.17 -0.68 10.60
CA THR A 174 -2.65 0.67 10.97
C THR A 174 -3.33 1.38 9.80
N HIS A 175 -3.17 0.84 8.58
CA HIS A 175 -3.82 1.35 7.37
C HIS A 175 -4.72 0.28 6.74
N GLU A 176 -5.87 0.71 6.22
CA GLU A 176 -6.90 -0.12 5.57
C GLU A 176 -6.71 -0.15 4.05
N GLN A 177 -5.46 -0.29 3.62
CA GLN A 177 -5.05 -0.56 2.25
C GLN A 177 -3.91 -1.58 2.29
N PHE A 178 -3.84 -2.49 1.33
CA PHE A 178 -2.80 -3.49 1.22
C PHE A 178 -1.45 -2.80 1.04
N HIS A 179 -0.52 -3.09 1.93
CA HIS A 179 0.85 -2.60 1.79
C HIS A 179 1.86 -3.63 2.32
N ILE A 180 2.82 -4.00 1.47
CA ILE A 180 3.98 -4.79 1.86
C ILE A 180 5.08 -3.81 2.28
N HIS A 181 5.54 -3.91 3.51
CA HIS A 181 6.69 -3.20 4.02
C HIS A 181 7.98 -3.76 3.41
N ILE A 182 8.87 -2.87 2.95
CA ILE A 182 10.28 -3.19 2.72
C ILE A 182 11.07 -2.66 3.90
N CYS A 183 11.57 -3.55 4.75
CA CYS A 183 12.20 -3.20 6.01
C CYS A 183 13.59 -3.83 6.16
N PRO A 184 14.48 -3.27 7.00
CA PRO A 184 15.72 -3.96 7.38
C PRO A 184 15.40 -5.34 7.96
N LYS A 185 16.14 -6.37 7.54
CA LYS A 185 15.92 -7.72 8.07
C LYS A 185 16.66 -7.95 9.40
N PRO A 186 16.11 -8.80 10.30
CA PRO A 186 16.78 -9.29 11.49
C PRO A 186 18.18 -9.86 11.22
N THR A 187 19.04 -9.83 12.24
CA THR A 187 20.45 -10.24 12.16
C THR A 187 20.79 -11.24 13.24
N SER A 188 22.01 -11.79 13.27
CA SER A 188 22.43 -12.72 14.34
C SER A 188 22.37 -12.12 15.76
N LYS A 189 22.40 -10.78 15.91
CA LYS A 189 22.28 -10.10 17.20
C LYS A 189 20.84 -9.99 17.71
N ASP A 190 19.89 -9.93 16.78
CA ASP A 190 18.46 -9.93 17.04
C ASP A 190 17.81 -10.90 16.04
N PRO A 191 17.85 -12.22 16.33
CA PRO A 191 17.64 -13.24 15.33
C PRO A 191 16.22 -13.33 14.80
N ARG A 192 15.18 -13.06 15.61
CA ARG A 192 13.75 -13.15 15.24
C ARG A 192 13.47 -14.31 14.25
N ALA A 193 12.75 -14.06 13.14
CA ALA A 193 12.52 -15.07 12.10
C ALA A 193 13.83 -15.55 11.44
N TYR A 194 14.82 -14.68 11.24
CA TYR A 194 16.10 -15.03 10.61
C TYR A 194 16.80 -16.20 11.33
N GLY A 195 16.91 -16.17 12.65
CA GLY A 195 17.58 -17.25 13.40
C GLY A 195 16.75 -18.50 13.57
N ILE A 196 15.42 -18.38 13.57
CA ILE A 196 14.50 -19.53 13.57
C ILE A 196 14.66 -20.31 12.26
N LEU A 197 14.54 -19.60 11.13
CA LEU A 197 14.51 -20.18 9.80
C LEU A 197 15.87 -20.71 9.36
N SER A 198 16.96 -20.10 9.83
CA SER A 198 18.34 -20.59 9.59
C SER A 198 18.61 -21.99 10.16
N LYS A 199 17.76 -22.48 11.06
CA LYS A 199 17.87 -23.81 11.69
C LYS A 199 16.73 -24.75 11.26
N ALA A 200 15.74 -24.24 10.53
CA ALA A 200 14.58 -25.00 10.13
C ALA A 200 14.89 -25.90 8.94
N ALA A 201 14.25 -27.06 8.88
CA ALA A 201 14.29 -27.90 7.68
C ALA A 201 13.56 -27.19 6.53
N LEU A 202 14.20 -27.11 5.36
CA LEU A 202 13.59 -26.51 4.17
C LEU A 202 12.27 -27.21 3.81
N ASN A 203 11.32 -26.41 3.33
CA ASN A 203 10.05 -26.87 2.79
C ASN A 203 9.90 -26.36 1.34
N PRO A 204 10.55 -27.02 0.34
CA PRO A 204 10.53 -26.60 -1.06
C PRO A 204 9.22 -26.94 -1.79
N THR A 205 8.11 -27.01 -1.05
CA THR A 205 6.78 -27.26 -1.62
C THR A 205 6.04 -25.94 -1.80
N ASN A 206 4.92 -25.96 -2.52
CA ASN A 206 4.02 -24.81 -2.67
C ASN A 206 3.03 -24.65 -1.51
N LYS A 207 3.22 -25.36 -0.39
CA LYS A 207 2.32 -25.33 0.77
C LYS A 207 3.05 -24.80 2.00
N LEU A 208 2.37 -23.95 2.76
CA LEU A 208 2.85 -23.49 4.05
C LEU A 208 2.79 -24.63 5.07
N LYS A 209 3.90 -24.88 5.77
CA LYS A 209 3.99 -25.88 6.85
C LYS A 209 4.47 -25.22 8.12
N ALA A 210 3.93 -25.67 9.25
CA ALA A 210 4.38 -25.20 10.56
C ALA A 210 5.88 -25.45 10.74
N ILE A 211 6.61 -24.45 11.24
CA ILE A 211 8.00 -24.62 11.63
C ILE A 211 8.04 -25.38 12.96
N ALA A 212 8.85 -26.44 13.05
CA ALA A 212 8.95 -27.26 14.24
C ALA A 212 9.35 -26.41 15.47
N GLY A 213 8.56 -26.49 16.54
CA GLY A 213 8.76 -25.71 17.77
C GLY A 213 8.14 -24.30 17.76
N TYR A 214 7.49 -23.88 16.67
CA TYR A 214 6.84 -22.57 16.54
C TYR A 214 5.41 -22.76 16.05
N ASN A 215 4.43 -22.50 16.93
CA ASN A 215 3.01 -22.77 16.67
C ASN A 215 2.32 -21.66 15.86
N ASP A 216 3.00 -20.56 15.59
CA ASP A 216 2.48 -19.36 14.98
C ASP A 216 3.23 -18.96 13.69
N LEU A 217 4.10 -19.83 13.18
CA LEU A 217 4.92 -19.57 11.99
C LEU A 217 4.82 -20.75 11.00
N PHE A 218 4.30 -20.46 9.81
CA PHE A 218 4.04 -21.46 8.77
C PHE A 218 4.72 -21.02 7.48
N CYS A 219 5.64 -21.81 6.94
CA CYS A 219 6.48 -21.36 5.83
C CYS A 219 6.58 -22.36 4.68
N MET A 220 6.88 -21.80 3.52
CA MET A 220 7.50 -22.45 2.37
C MET A 220 8.89 -21.83 2.15
N SER A 221 9.76 -22.53 1.44
CA SER A 221 11.14 -22.08 1.22
C SER A 221 11.60 -22.34 -0.20
N VAL A 222 12.53 -21.51 -0.67
CA VAL A 222 13.31 -21.73 -1.89
C VAL A 222 14.78 -21.76 -1.49
N GLU A 223 15.46 -22.83 -1.90
CA GLU A 223 16.89 -23.00 -1.65
C GLU A 223 17.70 -21.89 -2.33
N LYS A 224 18.85 -21.55 -1.73
CA LYS A 224 19.81 -20.59 -2.30
C LYS A 224 20.03 -20.82 -3.81
N GLY A 225 19.88 -19.73 -4.58
CA GLY A 225 20.16 -19.73 -6.02
C GLY A 225 19.06 -20.36 -6.89
N LYS A 226 17.93 -20.79 -6.33
CA LYS A 226 16.79 -21.35 -7.09
C LYS A 226 15.75 -20.30 -7.52
N GLY A 227 16.03 -19.02 -7.31
CA GLY A 227 15.16 -17.91 -7.68
C GLY A 227 14.29 -17.39 -6.53
N PRO A 228 13.31 -16.52 -6.82
CA PRO A 228 12.38 -15.98 -5.84
C PRO A 228 11.30 -17.00 -5.44
N ILE A 229 10.56 -16.70 -4.37
CA ILE A 229 9.33 -17.40 -4.00
C ILE A 229 8.28 -17.16 -5.09
N LYS A 230 7.51 -18.21 -5.41
CA LYS A 230 6.38 -18.17 -6.35
C LYS A 230 5.14 -18.84 -5.74
N GLY A 231 3.96 -18.34 -6.11
CA GLY A 231 2.67 -18.87 -5.66
C GLY A 231 2.36 -18.58 -4.20
N PHE A 232 2.89 -17.49 -3.64
CA PHE A 232 2.76 -17.21 -2.22
C PHE A 232 1.35 -16.74 -1.84
N ALA A 233 0.70 -15.92 -2.66
CA ALA A 233 -0.70 -15.54 -2.49
C ALA A 233 -1.61 -16.79 -2.48
N THR A 234 -1.37 -17.73 -3.39
CA THR A 234 -2.11 -19.00 -3.43
C THR A 234 -1.84 -19.85 -2.19
N ALA A 235 -0.59 -19.91 -1.73
CA ALA A 235 -0.26 -20.64 -0.51
C ALA A 235 -0.92 -20.02 0.74
N ILE A 236 -1.08 -18.68 0.78
CA ILE A 236 -1.82 -17.97 1.82
C ILE A 236 -3.32 -18.30 1.73
N HIS A 237 -3.91 -18.28 0.52
CA HIS A 237 -5.30 -18.67 0.29
C HIS A 237 -5.59 -20.07 0.83
N ASP A 238 -4.79 -21.06 0.41
CA ASP A 238 -4.94 -22.45 0.86
C ASP A 238 -4.85 -22.55 2.38
N PHE A 239 -3.86 -21.88 3.00
CA PHE A 239 -3.66 -21.86 4.44
C PHE A 239 -4.86 -21.29 5.21
N LEU A 240 -5.43 -20.16 4.74
CA LEU A 240 -6.62 -19.57 5.35
C LEU A 240 -7.89 -20.43 5.13
N GLY A 241 -7.93 -21.20 4.04
CA GLY A 241 -8.97 -22.18 3.76
C GLY A 241 -8.97 -23.36 4.73
N GLU A 242 -7.83 -23.73 5.28
CA GLU A 242 -7.71 -24.82 6.27
C GLU A 242 -8.25 -24.43 7.67
N LYS A 243 -8.52 -23.14 7.93
CA LYS A 243 -9.06 -22.61 9.20
C LYS A 243 -8.30 -23.05 10.45
N LYS A 244 -6.98 -23.25 10.32
CA LYS A 244 -6.09 -23.64 11.42
C LYS A 244 -5.82 -22.52 12.42
N VAL A 245 -6.01 -21.27 11.99
CA VAL A 245 -5.75 -20.07 12.78
C VAL A 245 -6.91 -19.08 12.60
N CYS A 246 -6.97 -18.06 13.46
CA CYS A 246 -7.91 -16.98 13.23
C CYS A 246 -7.40 -16.06 12.11
N ASP A 247 -8.17 -15.93 11.03
CA ASP A 247 -7.79 -15.20 9.82
C ASP A 247 -7.34 -13.76 10.12
N GLY A 248 -7.98 -13.07 11.06
CA GLY A 248 -7.62 -11.69 11.44
C GLY A 248 -6.23 -11.54 12.07
N LEU A 249 -5.59 -12.64 12.50
CA LEU A 249 -4.22 -12.67 12.99
C LEU A 249 -3.21 -13.05 11.91
N ALA A 250 -3.66 -13.55 10.77
CA ALA A 250 -2.77 -13.95 9.68
C ALA A 250 -2.09 -12.72 9.07
N GLY A 251 -0.77 -12.67 9.15
CA GLY A 251 0.08 -11.74 8.41
C GLY A 251 1.14 -12.53 7.65
N ALA A 252 1.86 -11.91 6.73
CA ALA A 252 2.82 -12.61 5.89
C ALA A 252 4.18 -11.90 5.85
N GLY A 253 5.23 -12.64 5.51
CA GLY A 253 6.55 -12.07 5.28
C GLY A 253 7.46 -12.94 4.43
N ILE A 254 8.44 -12.30 3.79
CA ILE A 254 9.51 -12.97 3.03
C ILE A 254 10.86 -12.51 3.57
N ILE A 255 11.76 -13.45 3.83
CA ILE A 255 13.12 -13.17 4.34
C ILE A 255 14.14 -14.17 3.83
N ARG A 256 15.38 -13.71 3.69
CA ARG A 256 16.54 -14.57 3.48
C ARG A 256 17.24 -14.92 4.79
N ASP A 257 17.41 -16.22 5.03
CA ASP A 257 18.08 -16.76 6.23
C ASP A 257 19.62 -16.68 6.14
N ALA A 258 20.33 -17.27 7.12
CA ALA A 258 21.79 -17.27 7.15
C ALA A 258 22.45 -18.14 6.07
N GLY A 259 21.72 -19.10 5.51
CA GLY A 259 22.17 -19.97 4.42
C GLY A 259 21.85 -19.42 3.03
N ASP A 260 21.37 -18.16 2.95
CA ASP A 260 20.82 -17.53 1.75
C ASP A 260 19.59 -18.24 1.16
N ASN A 261 18.89 -19.08 1.94
CA ASN A 261 17.59 -19.60 1.53
C ASN A 261 16.53 -18.53 1.71
N THR A 262 15.59 -18.47 0.79
CA THR A 262 14.48 -17.51 0.86
C THR A 262 13.26 -18.23 1.43
N TRP A 263 12.63 -17.63 2.42
CA TRP A 263 11.46 -18.16 3.10
C TRP A 263 10.29 -17.21 2.90
N ALA A 264 9.11 -17.78 2.63
CA ALA A 264 7.85 -17.06 2.65
C ALA A 264 6.93 -17.70 3.67
N CYS A 265 6.44 -16.89 4.60
CA CYS A 265 5.81 -17.37 5.81
C CYS A 265 4.54 -16.60 6.14
N VAL A 266 3.57 -17.30 6.72
CA VAL A 266 2.46 -16.70 7.45
C VAL A 266 2.74 -16.74 8.94
N THR A 267 2.51 -15.62 9.62
CA THR A 267 2.45 -15.51 11.08
C THR A 267 1.01 -15.46 11.55
N SER A 268 0.70 -16.07 12.69
CA SER A 268 -0.67 -16.09 13.23
C SER A 268 -0.79 -15.57 14.67
N ASN A 269 0.13 -14.71 15.10
CA ASN A 269 0.11 -14.12 16.44
C ASN A 269 -0.42 -12.67 16.43
N LYS A 270 -0.60 -12.12 17.63
CA LYS A 270 -1.14 -10.79 17.86
C LYS A 270 -0.16 -9.64 17.57
N ASP A 271 1.12 -9.91 17.38
CA ASP A 271 2.12 -8.86 17.18
C ASP A 271 2.39 -8.63 15.68
N GLY A 272 1.99 -9.58 14.84
CA GLY A 272 2.06 -9.47 13.40
C GLY A 272 3.47 -9.74 12.85
N PRO A 273 3.62 -9.70 11.51
CA PRO A 273 4.86 -10.09 10.85
C PRO A 273 5.98 -9.06 11.01
N LEU A 274 5.68 -7.77 11.21
CA LEU A 274 6.74 -6.78 11.45
C LEU A 274 7.62 -7.15 12.65
N ALA A 275 7.02 -7.69 13.72
CA ALA A 275 7.75 -8.15 14.90
C ALA A 275 8.66 -9.37 14.64
N TYR A 276 8.48 -10.08 13.52
CA TYR A 276 9.26 -11.26 13.16
C TYR A 276 10.28 -10.98 12.06
N PHE A 277 9.87 -10.21 11.04
CA PHE A 277 10.58 -10.07 9.77
C PHE A 277 11.34 -8.76 9.62
N CYS A 278 11.03 -7.74 10.42
CA CYS A 278 11.71 -6.46 10.39
C CYS A 278 12.59 -6.28 11.63
N ALA A 279 13.71 -5.55 11.52
CA ALA A 279 14.62 -5.23 12.63
C ALA A 279 14.29 -3.88 13.27
#